data_AF-A0A0C2FC70-F1
#
_entry.id   AF-A0A0C2FC70-F1
#
_cell.length_a   1.000
_cell.length_b   1.000
_cell.length_c   1.000
_cell.angle_alpha   90.00
_cell.angle_beta   90.00
_cell.angle_gamma   90.00
#
_symmetry.space_group_name_H-M   'P 1'
#
loop_
_entity.id
_entity.type
_entity.pdbx_description
1 polymer ?
#
loop_
_entity_poly.entity_id
_entity_poly.type
_entity_poly.pdbx_seq_one_letter_code
_entity_poly.pdbx_strand_id
1 'polypeptide(L)'
;MVIAAVIRETEKAGAPGLHLLPPKETFELPHAETTTGRIQPIAHAADSKVDFGALVYGIDLNKFTDADFAFISDALHNHKLLVFKEQPSMLRPQQQYRLTASFDPDETTGGFAHGKDPFLLHHDGVDIYGIPKRPAIPEQPQVHILGRGPLGPDHYGFPPGFEVQGIDHHEFHLPPHISDEHREAGASRFYQWHFDGSLYNIPPPRVGCLLAVQTPKGPDVTVRWDDGSGTEMRMPPGATAMVAGSRALALLDEATRQTALHSRIEYAPHAFAWMAPARSTRLGHLSWEL
;
A
#
# COMPACT_ATOMS: atom_id res chain seq x y z
N MET A 1 -3.82 -20.88 20.30
CA MET A 1 -3.39 -20.94 18.89
C MET A 1 -1.87 -21.03 18.90
N VAL A 2 -1.30 -22.20 18.60
CA VAL A 2 0.16 -22.37 18.53
C VAL A 2 0.58 -21.87 17.16
N ILE A 3 1.21 -20.69 17.09
CA ILE A 3 1.81 -20.20 15.84
C ILE A 3 3.08 -21.04 15.63
N ALA A 4 3.00 -22.06 14.78
CA ALA A 4 4.16 -22.82 14.36
C ALA A 4 4.91 -22.03 13.29
N ALA A 5 5.86 -21.18 13.69
CA ALA A 5 6.80 -20.57 12.76
C ALA A 5 7.84 -21.62 12.33
N VAL A 6 8.02 -21.82 11.03
CA VAL A 6 9.06 -22.73 10.51
C VAL A 6 10.30 -21.90 10.22
N ILE A 7 11.33 -22.07 11.04
CA ILE A 7 12.67 -21.56 10.74
C ILE A 7 13.20 -22.39 9.57
N ARG A 8 13.45 -21.74 8.42
CA ARG A 8 14.17 -22.37 7.30
C ARG A 8 15.52 -21.71 7.15
N GLU A 9 16.57 -22.48 7.31
CA GLU A 9 17.93 -22.09 6.96
C GLU A 9 18.02 -22.06 5.43
N THR A 10 18.12 -20.87 4.82
CA THR A 10 18.32 -20.77 3.38
C THR A 10 19.80 -20.58 3.08
N GLU A 11 20.48 -21.68 2.75
CA GLU A 11 21.81 -21.63 2.14
C GLU A 11 21.70 -21.11 0.69
N LYS A 12 21.82 -19.80 0.48
CA LYS A 12 22.33 -19.24 -0.79
C LYS A 12 23.26 -18.06 -0.52
N ALA A 13 24.36 -18.04 -1.25
CA ALA A 13 25.60 -17.33 -0.97
C ALA A 13 25.44 -15.85 -0.57
N GLY A 14 25.96 -15.50 0.61
CA GLY A 14 26.14 -14.09 1.01
C GLY A 14 26.17 -13.84 2.51
N ALA A 15 25.44 -14.60 3.33
CA ALA A 15 25.57 -14.70 4.79
C ALA A 15 24.59 -15.77 5.32
N PRO A 16 24.97 -16.60 6.31
CA PRO A 16 24.01 -17.46 7.01
C PRO A 16 23.12 -16.59 7.91
N GLY A 17 21.91 -16.28 7.43
CA GLY A 17 20.86 -15.69 8.24
C GLY A 17 19.81 -16.76 8.57
N LEU A 18 19.55 -16.98 9.85
CA LEU A 18 18.33 -17.69 10.28
C LEU A 18 17.14 -16.81 9.89
N HIS A 19 16.24 -17.32 9.04
CA HIS A 19 15.07 -16.57 8.61
C HIS A 19 13.79 -17.27 9.04
N LEU A 20 12.93 -16.54 9.74
CA LEU A 20 11.54 -16.92 9.93
C LEU A 20 10.80 -16.67 8.61
N LEU A 21 10.40 -17.75 7.94
CA LEU A 21 9.37 -17.67 6.93
C LEU A 21 8.07 -18.08 7.62
N PRO A 22 7.15 -17.15 7.91
CA PRO A 22 5.85 -17.57 8.41
C PRO A 22 5.25 -18.49 7.33
N PRO A 23 4.90 -19.75 7.63
CA PRO A 23 4.16 -20.55 6.67
C PRO A 23 2.90 -19.78 6.31
N LYS A 24 2.51 -19.77 5.02
CA LYS A 24 1.22 -19.19 4.64
C LYS A 24 0.15 -19.88 5.48
N GLU A 25 -0.52 -19.09 6.29
CA GLU A 25 -1.62 -19.59 7.07
C GLU A 25 -2.72 -19.99 6.07
N THR A 26 -3.12 -21.26 6.14
CA THR A 26 -4.18 -21.79 5.29
C THR A 26 -5.49 -21.42 5.95
N PHE A 27 -6.25 -20.54 5.32
CA PHE A 27 -7.52 -20.07 5.86
C PHE A 27 -8.66 -20.61 5.01
N GLU A 28 -9.59 -21.31 5.64
CA GLU A 28 -10.90 -21.58 5.06
C GLU A 28 -11.84 -20.46 5.50
N LEU A 29 -12.44 -19.77 4.52
CA LEU A 29 -13.47 -18.77 4.82
C LEU A 29 -14.75 -19.49 5.28
N PRO A 30 -15.45 -18.97 6.29
CA PRO A 30 -16.76 -19.50 6.64
C PRO A 30 -17.68 -19.49 5.41
N HIS A 31 -18.36 -20.60 5.18
CA HIS A 31 -19.27 -20.71 4.04
C HIS A 31 -20.57 -19.93 4.26
N ALA A 32 -21.04 -19.24 3.22
CA ALA A 32 -22.41 -18.76 3.11
C ALA A 32 -22.94 -18.90 1.69
N GLU A 33 -24.25 -19.12 1.56
CA GLU A 33 -24.92 -19.24 0.25
C GLU A 33 -25.03 -17.89 -0.48
N THR A 34 -25.11 -16.79 0.29
CA THR A 34 -25.33 -15.44 -0.24
C THR A 34 -24.58 -14.39 0.57
N THR A 35 -24.17 -13.30 -0.09
CA THR A 35 -23.64 -12.10 0.58
C THR A 35 -24.77 -11.11 0.88
N THR A 36 -24.61 -10.33 1.95
CA THR A 36 -25.41 -9.11 2.21
C THR A 36 -24.75 -7.86 1.63
N GLY A 37 -23.63 -8.03 0.94
CA GLY A 37 -22.85 -6.98 0.30
C GLY A 37 -23.63 -6.22 -0.75
N ARG A 38 -23.46 -4.89 -0.76
CA ARG A 38 -23.98 -4.02 -1.81
C ARG A 38 -22.93 -2.99 -2.22
N ILE A 39 -22.98 -2.63 -3.49
CA ILE A 39 -22.07 -1.68 -4.11
C ILE A 39 -22.83 -0.38 -4.40
N GLN A 40 -22.16 0.74 -4.16
CA GLN A 40 -22.56 2.05 -4.64
C GLN A 40 -21.36 2.69 -5.36
N PRO A 41 -21.40 2.89 -6.70
CA PRO A 41 -20.33 3.58 -7.40
C PRO A 41 -20.01 4.94 -6.77
N ILE A 42 -18.74 5.31 -6.72
CA ILE A 42 -18.34 6.62 -6.20
C ILE A 42 -18.86 7.69 -7.16
N ALA A 43 -19.59 8.66 -6.62
CA ALA A 43 -20.02 9.82 -7.38
C ALA A 43 -18.82 10.75 -7.63
N HIS A 44 -18.51 10.96 -8.89
CA HIS A 44 -17.47 11.90 -9.34
C HIS A 44 -18.11 13.24 -9.71
N ALA A 45 -17.28 14.29 -9.82
CA ALA A 45 -17.74 15.59 -10.32
C ALA A 45 -18.33 15.46 -11.73
N ALA A 46 -19.31 16.31 -12.08
CA ALA A 46 -20.07 16.17 -13.32
C ALA A 46 -19.22 16.27 -14.60
N ASP A 47 -18.09 16.98 -14.52
CA ASP A 47 -17.09 17.14 -15.58
C ASP A 47 -15.96 16.11 -15.51
N SER A 48 -15.94 15.27 -14.47
CA SER A 48 -14.96 14.21 -14.31
C SER A 48 -15.22 13.07 -15.30
N LYS A 49 -14.13 12.60 -15.93
CA LYS A 49 -14.14 11.42 -16.80
C LYS A 49 -13.80 10.12 -16.06
N VAL A 50 -13.71 10.17 -14.73
CA VAL A 50 -13.40 9.01 -13.89
C VAL A 50 -14.62 8.09 -13.84
N ASP A 51 -14.39 6.80 -14.10
CA ASP A 51 -15.43 5.76 -14.23
C ASP A 51 -15.19 4.56 -13.29
N PHE A 52 -14.27 4.69 -12.33
CA PHE A 52 -13.92 3.65 -11.38
C PHE A 52 -14.14 4.09 -9.93
N GLY A 53 -14.07 3.13 -9.01
CA GLY A 53 -14.27 3.33 -7.58
C GLY A 53 -15.68 3.03 -7.13
N ALA A 54 -15.82 2.28 -6.04
CA ALA A 54 -17.11 2.04 -5.42
C ALA A 54 -17.04 1.94 -3.89
N LEU A 55 -18.13 2.30 -3.25
CA LEU A 55 -18.38 2.10 -1.83
C LEU A 55 -19.03 0.72 -1.63
N VAL A 56 -18.53 -0.05 -0.66
CA VAL A 56 -19.07 -1.36 -0.29
C VAL A 56 -19.68 -1.28 1.10
N TYR A 57 -20.90 -1.80 1.24
CA TYR A 57 -21.65 -1.83 2.49
C TYR A 57 -22.16 -3.24 2.79
N GLY A 58 -22.52 -3.49 4.04
CA GLY A 58 -23.19 -4.73 4.44
C GLY A 58 -22.27 -5.95 4.59
N ILE A 59 -20.95 -5.77 4.52
CA ILE A 59 -19.95 -6.82 4.77
C ILE A 59 -19.10 -6.40 5.97
N ASP A 60 -19.05 -7.23 7.01
CA ASP A 60 -18.09 -7.09 8.12
C ASP A 60 -16.77 -7.76 7.75
N LEU A 61 -15.74 -6.98 7.44
CA LEU A 61 -14.42 -7.50 7.06
C LEU A 61 -13.72 -8.27 8.18
N ASN A 62 -14.18 -8.16 9.43
CA ASN A 62 -13.66 -9.02 10.50
C ASN A 62 -14.27 -10.44 10.51
N LYS A 63 -15.33 -10.68 9.72
CA LYS A 63 -16.15 -11.90 9.73
C LYS A 63 -16.70 -12.27 8.33
N PHE A 64 -16.01 -11.87 7.26
CA PHE A 64 -16.47 -12.12 5.90
C PHE A 64 -16.45 -13.60 5.54
N THR A 65 -17.40 -14.00 4.71
CA THR A 65 -17.60 -15.37 4.22
C THR A 65 -16.98 -15.57 2.84
N ASP A 66 -17.01 -16.79 2.31
CA ASP A 66 -16.63 -17.08 0.93
C ASP A 66 -17.51 -16.37 -0.11
N ALA A 67 -18.82 -16.28 0.12
CA ALA A 67 -19.75 -15.51 -0.72
C ALA A 67 -19.45 -14.01 -0.68
N ASP A 68 -19.10 -13.45 0.48
CA ASP A 68 -18.66 -12.06 0.60
C ASP A 68 -17.36 -11.83 -0.16
N PHE A 69 -16.41 -12.76 -0.07
CA PHE A 69 -15.16 -12.65 -0.80
C PHE A 69 -15.36 -12.73 -2.32
N ALA A 70 -16.19 -13.66 -2.80
CA ALA A 70 -16.54 -13.75 -4.22
C ALA A 70 -17.13 -12.42 -4.75
N PHE A 71 -18.03 -11.83 -3.97
CA PHE A 71 -18.60 -10.50 -4.26
C PHE A 71 -17.53 -9.40 -4.27
N ILE A 72 -16.67 -9.35 -3.25
CA ILE A 72 -15.58 -8.37 -3.16
C ILE A 72 -14.62 -8.51 -4.34
N SER A 73 -14.27 -9.73 -4.71
CA SER A 73 -13.35 -10.01 -5.81
C SER A 73 -13.92 -9.53 -7.13
N ASP A 74 -15.16 -9.88 -7.46
CA ASP A 74 -15.82 -9.40 -8.68
C ASP A 74 -15.95 -7.87 -8.68
N ALA A 75 -16.39 -7.29 -7.56
CA ALA A 75 -16.52 -5.85 -7.39
C ALA A 75 -15.20 -5.12 -7.62
N LEU A 76 -14.09 -5.65 -7.09
CA LEU A 76 -12.77 -5.02 -7.24
C LEU A 76 -12.28 -5.10 -8.68
N HIS A 77 -12.49 -6.24 -9.36
CA HIS A 77 -12.14 -6.36 -10.78
C HIS A 77 -12.96 -5.42 -11.67
N ASN A 78 -14.22 -5.15 -11.32
CA ASN A 78 -15.09 -4.23 -12.07
C ASN A 78 -14.75 -2.76 -11.75
N HIS A 79 -14.70 -2.41 -10.47
CA HIS A 79 -14.59 -1.02 -10.01
C HIS A 79 -13.17 -0.55 -9.68
N LYS A 80 -12.15 -1.42 -9.71
CA LYS A 80 -10.70 -1.13 -9.50
C LYS A 80 -10.30 -0.62 -8.12
N LEU A 81 -11.20 0.02 -7.40
CA LEU A 81 -11.02 0.55 -6.04
C LEU A 81 -12.32 0.33 -5.25
N LEU A 82 -12.20 -0.26 -4.06
CA LEU A 82 -13.33 -0.43 -3.15
C LEU A 82 -13.06 0.29 -1.84
N VAL A 83 -14.08 0.99 -1.32
CA VAL A 83 -14.05 1.64 0.00
C VAL A 83 -15.13 1.01 0.86
N PHE A 84 -14.71 0.24 1.87
CA PHE A 84 -15.62 -0.43 2.78
C PHE A 84 -16.15 0.56 3.83
N LYS A 85 -17.47 0.61 3.96
CA LYS A 85 -18.18 1.51 4.87
C LYS A 85 -18.85 0.71 5.98
N GLU A 86 -19.26 1.42 7.04
CA GLU A 86 -20.07 0.87 8.14
C GLU A 86 -19.46 -0.38 8.81
N GLN A 87 -18.13 -0.44 8.89
CA GLN A 87 -17.46 -1.52 9.61
C GLN A 87 -17.81 -1.41 11.11
N PRO A 88 -18.31 -2.49 11.74
CA PRO A 88 -18.78 -2.44 13.13
C PRO A 88 -17.63 -2.23 14.12
N SER A 89 -16.41 -2.57 13.72
CA SER A 89 -15.18 -2.35 14.46
C SER A 89 -14.00 -2.19 13.51
N MET A 90 -12.87 -1.69 14.02
CA MET A 90 -11.64 -1.58 13.26
C MET A 90 -11.20 -2.95 12.74
N LEU A 91 -10.75 -3.00 11.49
CA LEU A 91 -10.24 -4.23 10.89
C LEU A 91 -8.97 -4.67 11.61
N ARG A 92 -8.92 -5.94 12.04
CA ARG A 92 -7.73 -6.51 12.67
C ARG A 92 -6.65 -6.81 11.61
N PRO A 93 -5.35 -6.67 11.92
CA PRO A 93 -4.27 -6.99 10.99
C PRO A 93 -4.39 -8.39 10.38
N GLN A 94 -4.75 -9.40 11.18
CA GLN A 94 -4.93 -10.77 10.70
C GLN A 94 -6.07 -10.89 9.67
N GLN A 95 -7.15 -10.11 9.83
CA GLN A 95 -8.26 -10.09 8.88
C GLN A 95 -7.93 -9.29 7.62
N GLN A 96 -7.15 -8.21 7.75
CA GLN A 96 -6.61 -7.48 6.61
C GLN A 96 -5.71 -8.38 5.74
N TYR A 97 -4.79 -9.13 6.38
CA TYR A 97 -3.97 -10.11 5.69
C TYR A 97 -4.81 -11.23 5.06
N ARG A 98 -5.79 -11.76 5.79
CA ARG A 98 -6.69 -12.80 5.25
C ARG A 98 -7.43 -12.34 4.01
N LEU A 99 -7.95 -11.11 4.00
CA LEU A 99 -8.62 -10.53 2.85
C LEU A 99 -7.69 -10.47 1.64
N THR A 100 -6.47 -9.93 1.81
CA THR A 100 -5.52 -9.81 0.69
C THR A 100 -4.99 -11.15 0.21
N ALA A 101 -4.68 -12.07 1.13
CA ALA A 101 -4.21 -13.41 0.81
C ALA A 101 -5.26 -14.25 0.05
N SER A 102 -6.55 -13.98 0.24
CA SER A 102 -7.63 -14.66 -0.47
C SER A 102 -7.62 -14.37 -1.99
N PHE A 103 -7.02 -13.26 -2.44
CA PHE A 103 -6.86 -12.94 -3.86
C PHE A 103 -5.77 -13.74 -4.56
N ASP A 104 -4.85 -14.36 -3.81
CA ASP A 104 -3.76 -15.16 -4.36
C ASP A 104 -3.67 -16.52 -3.65
N PRO A 105 -4.64 -17.44 -3.90
CA PRO A 105 -4.67 -18.74 -3.25
C PRO A 105 -3.42 -19.58 -3.56
N ASP A 106 -2.81 -19.38 -4.73
CA ASP A 106 -1.64 -20.12 -5.23
C ASP A 106 -0.30 -19.63 -4.64
N GLU A 107 -0.27 -18.48 -3.97
CA GLU A 107 0.90 -18.02 -3.23
C GLU A 107 1.21 -19.05 -2.11
N THR A 108 2.44 -19.54 -1.98
CA THR A 108 2.79 -20.59 -1.00
C THR A 108 3.79 -20.17 0.06
N THR A 109 4.39 -18.99 -0.07
CA THR A 109 5.53 -18.56 0.76
C THR A 109 5.08 -17.84 2.03
N GLY A 110 3.84 -17.33 2.09
CA GLY A 110 3.38 -16.46 3.18
C GLY A 110 4.15 -15.14 3.23
N GLY A 111 4.92 -14.85 2.18
CA GLY A 111 5.87 -13.77 2.09
C GLY A 111 5.20 -12.42 1.85
N PHE A 112 6.02 -11.38 1.92
CA PHE A 112 5.57 -10.02 1.68
C PHE A 112 5.52 -9.74 0.18
N ALA A 113 4.52 -8.98 -0.25
CA ALA A 113 4.37 -8.49 -1.63
C ALA A 113 5.60 -7.72 -2.17
N HIS A 114 6.50 -7.27 -1.29
CA HIS A 114 7.74 -6.55 -1.58
C HIS A 114 9.02 -7.30 -1.17
N GLY A 115 8.93 -8.60 -0.92
CA GLY A 115 10.08 -9.42 -0.51
C GLY A 115 10.42 -9.29 0.97
N LYS A 116 11.53 -9.91 1.40
CA LYS A 116 11.89 -9.98 2.83
C LYS A 116 12.14 -8.58 3.39
N ASP A 117 11.41 -8.20 4.45
CA ASP A 117 11.72 -7.00 5.21
C ASP A 117 13.02 -7.18 6.02
N PRO A 118 13.81 -6.10 6.20
CA PRO A 118 14.97 -6.15 7.06
C PRO A 118 14.56 -6.29 8.52
N PHE A 119 15.47 -6.82 9.35
CA PHE A 119 15.31 -6.80 10.80
C PHE A 119 15.36 -5.36 11.29
N LEU A 120 14.39 -4.99 12.11
CA LEU A 120 14.31 -3.66 12.70
C LEU A 120 14.83 -3.66 14.13
N LEU A 121 14.23 -4.46 15.01
CA LEU A 121 14.64 -4.58 16.42
C LEU A 121 14.09 -5.84 17.08
N HIS A 122 14.64 -6.19 18.24
CA HIS A 122 14.14 -7.25 19.11
C HIS A 122 13.55 -6.64 20.39
N HIS A 123 12.36 -7.07 20.80
CA HIS A 123 11.71 -6.64 22.03
C HIS A 123 10.87 -7.77 22.63
N ASP A 124 11.03 -8.03 23.93
CA ASP A 124 10.25 -9.02 24.70
C ASP A 124 10.13 -10.40 24.03
N GLY A 125 11.22 -10.88 23.43
CA GLY A 125 11.25 -12.18 22.76
C GLY A 125 10.65 -12.19 21.35
N VAL A 126 10.28 -11.03 20.81
CA VAL A 126 9.69 -10.86 19.48
C VAL A 126 10.63 -10.06 18.58
N ASP A 127 10.92 -10.60 17.39
CA ASP A 127 11.62 -9.89 16.34
C ASP A 127 10.64 -9.04 15.51
N ILE A 128 10.94 -7.76 15.37
CA ILE A 128 10.17 -6.81 14.58
C ILE A 128 10.94 -6.51 13.30
N TYR A 129 10.24 -6.51 12.16
CA TYR A 129 10.80 -6.30 10.83
C TYR A 129 10.31 -4.99 10.20
N GLY A 130 10.93 -4.61 9.09
CA GLY A 130 10.62 -3.42 8.31
C GLY A 130 11.63 -2.31 8.56
N ILE A 131 11.24 -1.08 8.23
CA ILE A 131 12.07 0.11 8.45
C ILE A 131 11.37 1.06 9.43
N PRO A 132 12.07 1.98 10.11
CA PRO A 132 11.43 2.90 11.07
C PRO A 132 10.22 3.67 10.52
N LYS A 133 10.21 3.93 9.20
CA LYS A 133 9.14 4.64 8.49
C LYS A 133 7.96 3.77 8.04
N ARG A 134 8.14 2.45 8.07
CA ARG A 134 7.18 1.44 7.65
C ARG A 134 7.45 0.12 8.39
N PRO A 135 7.26 0.09 9.72
CA PRO A 135 7.47 -1.13 10.49
C PRO A 135 6.36 -2.13 10.21
N ALA A 136 6.71 -3.42 10.19
CA ALA A 136 5.76 -4.52 10.13
C ALA A 136 5.11 -4.71 11.51
N ILE A 137 3.81 -5.02 11.54
CA ILE A 137 3.08 -5.31 12.78
C ILE A 137 3.59 -6.64 13.35
N PRO A 138 4.12 -6.70 14.58
CA PRO A 138 4.69 -7.93 15.15
C PRO A 138 3.73 -9.12 15.16
N GLU A 139 2.45 -8.90 15.50
CA GLU A 139 1.43 -9.95 15.50
C GLU A 139 0.97 -10.42 14.10
N GLN A 140 1.26 -9.65 13.05
CA GLN A 140 0.97 -10.00 11.65
C GLN A 140 1.93 -9.25 10.71
N PRO A 141 3.16 -9.76 10.51
CA PRO A 141 4.22 -9.01 9.81
C PRO A 141 3.89 -8.60 8.37
N GLN A 142 2.96 -9.30 7.71
CA GLN A 142 2.46 -8.97 6.36
C GLN A 142 1.68 -7.66 6.30
N VAL A 143 1.35 -7.06 7.46
CA VAL A 143 0.69 -5.77 7.57
C VAL A 143 1.68 -4.76 8.14
N HIS A 144 1.82 -3.61 7.48
CA HIS A 144 2.73 -2.53 7.88
C HIS A 144 1.97 -1.30 8.36
N ILE A 145 2.59 -0.55 9.26
CA ILE A 145 2.07 0.76 9.68
C ILE A 145 2.70 1.85 8.82
N LEU A 146 1.85 2.71 8.27
CA LEU A 146 2.24 3.94 7.58
C LEU A 146 1.73 5.13 8.39
N GLY A 147 2.62 6.04 8.77
CA GLY A 147 2.24 7.21 9.57
C GLY A 147 3.42 7.89 10.24
N ARG A 148 3.13 8.63 11.31
CA ARG A 148 4.12 9.31 12.15
C ARG A 148 3.63 9.32 13.60
N GLY A 149 4.56 9.18 14.54
CA GLY A 149 4.34 9.44 15.95
C GLY A 149 4.19 8.18 16.81
N PRO A 150 3.89 8.36 18.09
CA PRO A 150 3.85 7.28 19.06
C PRO A 150 2.68 6.33 18.82
N LEU A 151 2.93 5.05 19.07
CA LEU A 151 1.90 4.03 19.15
C LEU A 151 1.35 3.93 20.58
N GLY A 152 0.13 3.41 20.72
CA GLY A 152 -0.46 3.11 22.02
C GLY A 152 0.31 2.00 22.77
N PRO A 153 0.16 1.88 24.10
CA PRO A 153 0.97 1.01 24.95
C PRO A 153 0.89 -0.49 24.60
N ASP A 154 -0.21 -0.94 24.00
CA ASP A 154 -0.44 -2.35 23.63
C ASP A 154 -0.73 -2.50 22.13
N HIS A 155 -0.04 -1.74 21.29
CA HIS A 155 -0.29 -1.75 19.85
C HIS A 155 0.34 -2.98 19.18
N TYR A 156 -0.40 -4.09 19.12
CA TYR A 156 -0.07 -5.28 18.33
C TYR A 156 1.35 -5.83 18.48
N GLY A 157 1.88 -5.83 19.72
CA GLY A 157 3.21 -6.35 20.04
C GLY A 157 4.38 -5.39 19.83
N PHE A 158 4.13 -4.12 19.48
CA PHE A 158 5.19 -3.10 19.50
C PHE A 158 5.61 -2.75 20.94
N PRO A 159 6.89 -2.40 21.17
CA PRO A 159 7.34 -1.96 22.49
C PRO A 159 6.59 -0.72 22.99
N PRO A 160 6.38 -0.59 24.31
CA PRO A 160 5.89 0.64 24.89
C PRO A 160 6.76 1.84 24.48
N GLY A 161 6.13 2.91 24.00
CA GLY A 161 6.82 4.11 23.54
C GLY A 161 7.44 4.00 22.14
N PHE A 162 7.16 2.94 21.39
CA PHE A 162 7.57 2.87 19.98
C PHE A 162 6.93 4.01 19.17
N GLU A 163 7.73 4.69 18.35
CA GLU A 163 7.27 5.75 17.47
C GLU A 163 7.55 5.42 16.01
N VAL A 164 6.53 5.55 15.17
CA VAL A 164 6.68 5.42 13.72
C VAL A 164 7.32 6.69 13.18
N GLN A 165 8.42 6.56 12.45
CA GLN A 165 9.09 7.71 11.85
C GLN A 165 8.31 8.18 10.61
N GLY A 166 7.80 9.40 10.62
CA GLY A 166 7.13 9.91 9.42
C GLY A 166 8.09 10.32 8.32
N ILE A 167 7.62 10.25 7.09
CA ILE A 167 8.33 10.72 5.90
C ILE A 167 8.38 12.25 5.87
N ASP A 168 9.53 12.81 5.46
CA ASP A 168 9.70 14.24 5.23
C ASP A 168 9.94 14.53 3.74
N HIS A 169 9.27 15.56 3.22
CA HIS A 169 9.42 15.96 1.83
C HIS A 169 10.81 16.55 1.53
N HIS A 170 11.52 17.11 2.52
CA HIS A 170 12.89 17.61 2.37
C HIS A 170 13.89 16.48 2.13
N GLU A 171 13.63 15.29 2.68
CA GLU A 171 14.44 14.10 2.45
C GLU A 171 14.18 13.51 1.07
N PHE A 172 12.91 13.51 0.66
CA PHE A 172 12.47 12.82 -0.55
C PHE A 172 12.59 13.65 -1.83
N HIS A 173 12.26 14.95 -1.79
CA HIS A 173 12.22 15.79 -2.99
C HIS A 173 13.53 16.54 -3.22
N LEU A 174 13.78 16.90 -4.48
CA LEU A 174 14.79 17.88 -4.83
C LEU A 174 14.36 19.31 -4.46
N PRO A 175 15.33 20.20 -4.17
CA PRO A 175 15.08 21.64 -4.14
C PRO A 175 14.53 22.18 -5.47
N PRO A 176 13.77 23.30 -5.45
CA PRO A 176 13.34 24.03 -4.26
C PRO A 176 12.23 23.28 -3.51
N HIS A 177 12.38 23.24 -2.18
CA HIS A 177 11.37 22.73 -1.27
C HIS A 177 10.22 23.73 -1.14
N ILE A 178 9.04 23.25 -0.72
CA ILE A 178 7.96 24.14 -0.30
C ILE A 178 8.45 24.93 0.92
N SER A 179 8.38 26.26 0.88
CA SER A 179 8.72 27.10 2.02
C SER A 179 7.75 26.90 3.17
N ASP A 180 8.16 27.19 4.41
CA ASP A 180 7.27 27.10 5.57
C ASP A 180 6.02 27.97 5.39
N GLU A 181 6.16 29.19 4.88
CA GLU A 181 5.03 30.08 4.58
C GLU A 181 4.01 29.42 3.63
N HIS A 182 4.48 28.83 2.52
CA HIS A 182 3.59 28.17 1.58
C HIS A 182 2.98 26.89 2.16
N ARG A 183 3.76 26.12 2.92
CA ARG A 183 3.31 24.89 3.59
C ARG A 183 2.23 25.20 4.62
N GLU A 184 2.41 26.25 5.43
CA GLU A 184 1.44 26.74 6.41
C GLU A 184 0.18 27.30 5.74
N ALA A 185 0.32 27.89 4.55
CA ALA A 185 -0.81 28.27 3.69
C ALA A 185 -1.49 27.07 2.98
N GLY A 186 -1.06 25.84 3.25
CA GLY A 186 -1.68 24.61 2.74
C GLY A 186 -1.08 24.07 1.44
N ALA A 187 0.04 24.59 0.95
CA ALA A 187 0.70 24.04 -0.23
C ALA A 187 1.27 22.64 0.05
N SER A 188 1.03 21.72 -0.88
CA SER A 188 1.50 20.34 -0.88
C SER A 188 1.93 19.92 -2.28
N ARG A 189 2.51 18.73 -2.41
CA ARG A 189 2.86 18.09 -3.69
C ARG A 189 2.72 16.57 -3.55
N PHE A 190 2.61 15.88 -4.68
CA PHE A 190 2.62 14.42 -4.66
C PHE A 190 3.92 13.90 -4.07
N TYR A 191 3.82 12.88 -3.21
CA TYR A 191 4.98 12.14 -2.77
C TYR A 191 5.54 11.33 -3.94
N GLN A 192 4.87 10.26 -4.35
CA GLN A 192 5.32 9.43 -5.46
C GLN A 192 4.15 8.79 -6.19
N TRP A 193 4.21 8.76 -7.52
CA TRP A 193 3.40 7.86 -8.33
C TRP A 193 4.08 6.50 -8.44
N HIS A 194 3.39 5.45 -8.01
CA HIS A 194 3.86 4.07 -8.12
C HIS A 194 2.65 3.13 -8.18
N PHE A 195 2.90 1.89 -8.57
CA PHE A 195 2.06 0.76 -8.20
C PHE A 195 2.79 -0.02 -7.09
N ASP A 196 2.03 -0.62 -6.19
CA ASP A 196 2.60 -1.54 -5.22
C ASP A 196 3.10 -2.77 -5.97
N GLY A 197 4.40 -3.02 -5.98
CA GLY A 197 4.88 -4.20 -6.69
C GLY A 197 6.35 -4.48 -6.61
N SER A 198 6.63 -5.76 -6.54
CA SER A 198 7.95 -6.36 -6.48
C SER A 198 8.68 -6.23 -7.82
N LEU A 199 9.80 -5.52 -7.75
CA LEU A 199 10.82 -5.44 -8.80
C LEU A 199 11.94 -6.44 -8.45
N TYR A 200 11.52 -7.67 -8.11
CA TYR A 200 12.31 -8.75 -7.52
C TYR A 200 12.01 -10.11 -8.20
N ASN A 201 12.56 -11.21 -7.65
CA ASN A 201 12.27 -12.59 -8.06
C ASN A 201 10.94 -13.15 -7.49
N ILE A 202 9.96 -12.27 -7.23
CA ILE A 202 8.61 -12.62 -6.78
C ILE A 202 7.60 -11.85 -7.66
N PRO A 203 6.48 -12.46 -8.07
CA PRO A 203 5.45 -11.75 -8.85
C PRO A 203 4.90 -10.52 -8.10
N PRO A 204 4.44 -9.47 -8.81
CA PRO A 204 3.77 -8.33 -8.18
C PRO A 204 2.50 -8.77 -7.45
N PRO A 205 2.10 -8.07 -6.36
CA PRO A 205 0.87 -8.36 -5.66
C PRO A 205 -0.33 -8.15 -6.58
N ARG A 206 -1.34 -9.00 -6.43
CA ARG A 206 -2.59 -8.88 -7.17
C ARG A 206 -3.45 -7.71 -6.67
N VAL A 207 -3.39 -7.43 -5.37
CA VAL A 207 -4.18 -6.38 -4.70
C VAL A 207 -3.37 -5.70 -3.59
N GLY A 208 -3.66 -4.42 -3.36
CA GLY A 208 -3.24 -3.67 -2.17
C GLY A 208 -4.42 -3.42 -1.23
N CYS A 209 -4.17 -3.33 0.08
CA CYS A 209 -5.19 -3.01 1.07
C CYS A 209 -4.67 -1.99 2.08
N LEU A 210 -5.37 -0.86 2.19
CA LEU A 210 -5.05 0.21 3.13
C LEU A 210 -6.19 0.38 4.15
N LEU A 211 -5.82 0.38 5.42
CA LEU A 211 -6.71 0.70 6.53
C LEU A 211 -6.41 2.11 7.04
N ALA A 212 -7.39 3.00 6.96
CA ALA A 212 -7.29 4.32 7.57
C ALA A 212 -7.59 4.22 9.08
N VAL A 213 -6.53 4.22 9.91
CA VAL A 213 -6.64 4.19 11.37
C VAL A 213 -6.87 5.59 11.94
N GLN A 214 -5.96 6.52 11.62
CA GLN A 214 -6.05 7.92 11.99
C GLN A 214 -5.68 8.78 10.79
N THR A 215 -6.67 9.45 10.21
CA THR A 215 -6.45 10.36 9.09
C THR A 215 -6.09 11.75 9.61
N PRO A 216 -5.22 12.51 8.91
CA PRO A 216 -5.04 13.93 9.16
C PRO A 216 -6.38 14.67 9.16
N LYS A 217 -6.50 15.69 10.01
CA LYS A 217 -7.66 16.59 10.07
C LYS A 217 -7.17 18.02 9.87
N GLY A 218 -7.99 18.84 9.23
CA GLY A 218 -7.65 20.24 8.97
C GLY A 218 -8.32 20.76 7.71
N PRO A 219 -7.99 22.00 7.31
CA PRO A 219 -8.40 22.54 6.02
C PRO A 219 -7.79 21.71 4.87
N ASP A 220 -8.41 21.82 3.70
CA ASP A 220 -7.86 21.25 2.47
C ASP A 220 -6.46 21.79 2.20
N VAL A 221 -5.64 20.92 1.61
CA VAL A 221 -4.33 21.28 1.04
C VAL A 221 -4.47 21.53 -0.45
N THR A 222 -3.58 22.35 -1.01
CA THR A 222 -3.43 22.56 -2.45
C THR A 222 -2.22 21.78 -2.93
N VAL A 223 -2.47 20.64 -3.59
CA VAL A 223 -1.43 19.84 -4.23
C VAL A 223 -1.05 20.47 -5.56
N ARG A 224 0.23 20.80 -5.71
CA ARG A 224 0.80 21.35 -6.94
C ARG A 224 1.54 20.26 -7.71
N TRP A 225 1.36 20.23 -9.02
CA TRP A 225 2.16 19.35 -9.90
C TRP A 225 3.59 19.87 -10.00
N ASP A 226 3.77 21.19 -9.94
CA ASP A 226 5.05 21.90 -10.03
C ASP A 226 5.88 21.58 -11.30
N ASP A 227 5.31 20.87 -12.28
CA ASP A 227 5.92 20.45 -13.54
C ASP A 227 5.97 21.54 -14.64
N GLY A 228 5.62 22.77 -14.29
CA GLY A 228 5.54 23.90 -15.23
C GLY A 228 4.17 24.08 -15.89
N SER A 229 3.23 23.14 -15.73
CA SER A 229 1.86 23.28 -16.24
C SER A 229 1.02 24.31 -15.46
N GLY A 230 1.43 24.64 -14.23
CA GLY A 230 0.62 25.42 -13.30
C GLY A 230 -0.59 24.67 -12.74
N THR A 231 -0.67 23.35 -12.96
CA THR A 231 -1.77 22.52 -12.48
C THR A 231 -1.73 22.35 -10.96
N GLU A 232 -2.87 22.59 -10.32
CA GLU A 232 -3.07 22.42 -8.89
C GLU A 232 -4.42 21.75 -8.60
N MET A 233 -4.53 21.09 -7.45
CA MET A 233 -5.76 20.45 -6.99
C MET A 233 -5.92 20.62 -5.49
N ARG A 234 -7.10 21.11 -5.07
CA ARG A 234 -7.49 21.11 -3.67
C ARG A 234 -7.99 19.74 -3.23
N MET A 235 -7.55 19.28 -2.07
CA MET A 235 -8.01 18.01 -1.49
C MET A 235 -7.89 18.00 0.05
N PRO A 236 -8.65 17.13 0.72
CA PRO A 236 -8.45 16.87 2.14
C PRO A 236 -7.01 16.37 2.43
N PRO A 237 -6.43 16.70 3.60
CA PRO A 237 -5.11 16.24 3.95
C PRO A 237 -5.08 14.71 4.11
N GLY A 238 -3.98 14.08 3.67
CA GLY A 238 -3.83 12.62 3.73
C GLY A 238 -4.61 11.85 2.67
N ALA A 239 -5.20 12.52 1.68
CA ALA A 239 -5.82 11.85 0.54
C ALA A 239 -4.79 11.09 -0.32
N THR A 240 -5.22 9.96 -0.87
CA THR A 240 -4.44 9.17 -1.83
C THR A 240 -5.05 9.33 -3.22
N ALA A 241 -4.22 9.71 -4.19
CA ALA A 241 -4.65 9.75 -5.59
C ALA A 241 -4.43 8.38 -6.24
N MET A 242 -5.40 7.97 -7.07
CA MET A 242 -5.38 6.71 -7.81
C MET A 242 -5.59 6.98 -9.29
N VAL A 243 -4.92 6.21 -10.15
CA VAL A 243 -5.10 6.27 -11.61
C VAL A 243 -5.39 4.88 -12.14
N ALA A 244 -6.44 4.75 -12.96
CA ALA A 244 -6.75 3.50 -13.64
C ALA A 244 -5.84 3.32 -14.87
N GLY A 245 -4.84 2.44 -14.76
CA GLY A 245 -3.90 2.17 -15.85
C GLY A 245 -4.57 1.65 -17.13
N SER A 246 -5.64 0.85 -17.01
CA SER A 246 -6.44 0.39 -18.15
C SER A 246 -7.10 1.55 -18.90
N ARG A 247 -7.59 2.56 -18.16
CA ARG A 247 -8.15 3.77 -18.75
C ARG A 247 -7.08 4.63 -19.39
N ALA A 248 -5.92 4.78 -18.74
CA ALA A 248 -4.78 5.50 -19.29
C ALA A 248 -4.33 4.91 -20.64
N LEU A 249 -4.22 3.58 -20.74
CA LEU A 249 -3.89 2.88 -21.99
C LEU A 249 -4.95 3.11 -23.08
N ALA A 250 -6.23 3.11 -22.72
CA ALA A 250 -7.34 3.34 -23.66
C ALA A 250 -7.44 4.80 -24.16
N LEU A 251 -6.84 5.75 -23.44
CA LEU A 251 -6.82 7.17 -23.80
C LEU A 251 -5.66 7.53 -24.74
N LEU A 252 -4.66 6.65 -24.90
CA LEU A 252 -3.55 6.87 -25.83
C LEU A 252 -4.06 6.89 -27.27
N ASP A 253 -3.44 7.76 -28.08
CA ASP A 253 -3.59 7.71 -29.53
C ASP A 253 -3.12 6.35 -30.08
N GLU A 254 -3.55 6.00 -31.30
CA GLU A 254 -3.25 4.70 -31.90
C GLU A 254 -1.75 4.39 -31.92
N ALA A 255 -0.93 5.35 -32.36
CA ALA A 255 0.50 5.13 -32.55
C ALA A 255 1.20 4.90 -31.21
N THR A 256 0.90 5.73 -30.20
CA THR A 256 1.45 5.57 -28.85
C THR A 256 0.94 4.29 -28.19
N ARG A 257 -0.33 3.93 -28.37
CA ARG A 257 -0.90 2.69 -27.82
C ARG A 257 -0.24 1.45 -28.42
N GLN A 258 -0.04 1.41 -29.74
CA GLN A 258 0.68 0.31 -30.39
C GLN A 258 2.13 0.22 -29.89
N THR A 259 2.79 1.36 -29.69
CA THR A 259 4.14 1.38 -29.11
C THR A 259 4.14 0.76 -27.72
N ALA A 260 3.21 1.16 -26.84
CA ALA A 260 3.12 0.64 -25.48
C ALA A 260 2.85 -0.88 -25.44
N LEU A 261 1.92 -1.38 -26.28
CA LEU A 261 1.56 -2.80 -26.35
C LEU A 261 2.69 -3.70 -26.88
N HIS A 262 3.63 -3.14 -27.65
CA HIS A 262 4.74 -3.88 -28.26
C HIS A 262 6.10 -3.55 -27.61
N SER A 263 6.10 -2.84 -26.49
CA SER A 263 7.29 -2.52 -25.72
C SER A 263 7.41 -3.41 -24.48
N ARG A 264 8.62 -3.48 -23.93
CA ARG A 264 8.89 -4.09 -22.63
C ARG A 264 9.60 -3.09 -21.75
N ILE A 265 9.31 -3.12 -20.46
CA ILE A 265 10.00 -2.34 -19.45
C ILE A 265 10.81 -3.30 -18.60
N GLU A 266 12.08 -2.98 -18.41
CA GLU A 266 12.93 -3.62 -17.42
C GLU A 266 13.08 -2.66 -16.24
N TYR A 267 12.68 -3.13 -15.05
CA TYR A 267 12.84 -2.36 -13.83
C TYR A 267 14.18 -2.66 -13.20
N ALA A 268 14.77 -1.65 -12.54
CA ALA A 268 16.00 -1.85 -11.77
C ALA A 268 15.80 -2.93 -10.69
N PRO A 269 16.77 -3.85 -10.51
CA PRO A 269 16.71 -4.84 -9.45
C PRO A 269 16.69 -4.14 -8.09
N HIS A 270 15.76 -4.53 -7.22
CA HIS A 270 15.56 -3.85 -5.94
C HIS A 270 15.35 -2.34 -6.11
N ALA A 271 14.45 -1.91 -6.99
CA ALA A 271 14.36 -0.51 -7.41
C ALA A 271 14.27 0.52 -6.28
N PHE A 272 13.62 0.22 -5.15
CA PHE A 272 13.60 1.12 -4.00
C PHE A 272 14.97 1.26 -3.32
N ALA A 273 15.76 0.20 -3.26
CA ALA A 273 17.15 0.26 -2.79
C ALA A 273 18.05 0.94 -3.83
N TRP A 274 17.86 0.62 -5.12
CA TRP A 274 18.60 1.22 -6.22
C TRP A 274 18.36 2.75 -6.31
N MET A 275 17.13 3.19 -6.12
CA MET A 275 16.75 4.61 -6.09
C MET A 275 16.87 5.25 -4.70
N ALA A 276 17.34 4.53 -3.67
CA ALA A 276 17.46 5.09 -2.32
C ALA A 276 18.27 6.40 -2.24
N PRO A 277 19.37 6.60 -3.02
CA PRO A 277 20.08 7.89 -3.04
C PRO A 277 19.44 8.92 -4.00
N ALA A 278 18.51 8.50 -4.85
CA ALA A 278 17.80 9.40 -5.75
C ALA A 278 16.80 10.26 -4.99
N ARG A 279 16.46 11.41 -5.57
CA ARG A 279 15.41 12.28 -5.03
C ARG A 279 14.36 12.52 -6.10
N SER A 280 13.13 12.68 -5.66
CA SER A 280 12.04 12.97 -6.57
C SER A 280 12.13 14.41 -7.07
N THR A 281 12.17 14.52 -8.39
CA THR A 281 11.72 15.69 -9.11
C THR A 281 10.20 15.77 -9.07
N ARG A 282 9.66 16.81 -9.70
CA ARG A 282 8.23 17.01 -9.89
C ARG A 282 7.61 16.04 -10.91
N LEU A 283 8.45 15.34 -11.68
CA LEU A 283 8.08 14.42 -12.76
C LEU A 283 8.50 12.96 -12.53
N GLY A 284 9.17 12.66 -11.42
CA GLY A 284 9.77 11.33 -11.16
C GLY A 284 11.13 11.43 -10.47
N HIS A 285 11.86 10.32 -10.32
CA HIS A 285 13.15 10.31 -9.62
C HIS A 285 14.31 10.70 -10.55
N LEU A 286 15.28 11.46 -10.05
CA LEU A 286 16.59 11.64 -10.69
C LEU A 286 17.69 11.16 -9.74
N SER A 287 18.60 10.33 -10.24
CA SER A 287 19.86 10.02 -9.57
C SER A 287 20.84 11.17 -9.77
N TRP A 288 21.65 11.46 -8.74
CA TRP A 288 22.70 12.49 -8.80
C TRP A 288 23.94 12.07 -9.58
N GLU A 289 23.98 10.83 -10.07
CA GLU A 289 25.05 10.30 -10.91
C GLU A 289 24.50 10.08 -12.33
N LEU A 290 24.64 11.12 -13.16
CA LEU A 290 24.77 11.06 -14.62
C LEU A 290 25.84 12.06 -15.04
#